data_AF-A0A1C5XG45-F1
#
_entry.id   AF-A0A1C5XG45-F1
#
_cell.length_a   1.000
_cell.length_b   1.000
_cell.length_c   1.000
_cell.angle_alpha   90.00
_cell.angle_beta   90.00
_cell.angle_gamma   90.00
#
_symmetry.space_group_name_H-M   'P 1'
#
loop_
_entity.id
_entity.type
_entity.pdbx_description
1 polymer ?
#
loop_
_entity_poly.entity_id
_entity_poly.type
_entity_poly.pdbx_seq_one_letter_code
_entity_poly.pdbx_strand_id
1 'polypeptide(L)'
;MEKEELLQKARKENQHGDERITYLDERSSSWSFRVIMSVLIVYDVVVWLIGPPYTDRYYYLHSFAQIGMFLYNLAQFYYTRKKSNFFFVIIFGVNAVYFLYWLVTGTFLCVVR
;
A
#
# COMPACT_ATOMS: atom_id res chain seq x y z
N MET A 1 -1.29 47.18 -17.70
CA MET A 1 -1.17 45.73 -17.48
C MET A 1 -1.92 45.05 -18.59
N GLU A 2 -1.18 44.43 -19.51
CA GLU A 2 -1.75 43.78 -20.68
C GLU A 2 -2.46 42.49 -20.25
N LYS A 3 -3.62 42.23 -20.85
CA LYS A 3 -4.51 41.10 -20.55
C LYS A 3 -3.76 39.74 -20.54
N GLU A 4 -2.67 39.65 -21.30
CA GLU A 4 -1.80 38.46 -21.38
C GLU A 4 -0.94 38.25 -20.13
N GLU A 5 -0.45 39.31 -19.48
CA GLU A 5 0.29 39.21 -18.22
C GLU A 5 -0.60 38.68 -17.08
N LEU A 6 -1.85 39.13 -17.03
CA LEU A 6 -2.84 38.66 -16.06
C LEU A 6 -3.20 37.17 -16.29
N LEU A 7 -3.34 36.75 -17.55
CA LEU A 7 -3.61 35.36 -17.91
C LEU A 7 -2.43 34.43 -17.60
N GLN A 8 -1.19 34.88 -17.82
CA GLN A 8 0.00 34.10 -17.45
C GLN A 8 0.15 33.98 -15.93
N LYS A 9 -0.14 35.05 -15.18
CA LYS A 9 -0.07 35.04 -13.71
C LYS A 9 -1.13 34.11 -13.11
N ALA A 10 -2.37 34.16 -13.63
CA ALA A 10 -3.44 33.25 -13.22
C ALA A 10 -3.14 31.78 -13.56
N ARG A 11 -2.52 31.50 -14.72
CA ARG A 11 -2.09 30.13 -15.07
C ARG A 11 -0.97 29.60 -14.16
N LYS A 12 0.00 30.46 -13.79
CA LYS A 12 1.05 30.09 -12.83
C LYS A 12 0.48 29.79 -11.44
N GLU A 13 -0.48 30.59 -10.98
CA GLU A 13 -1.14 30.38 -9.68
C GLU A 13 -2.02 29.12 -9.68
N ASN A 14 -2.76 28.85 -10.77
CA ASN A 14 -3.57 27.63 -10.89
C ASN A 14 -2.74 26.35 -11.01
N GLN A 15 -1.56 26.38 -11.64
CA GLN A 15 -0.65 25.23 -11.65
C GLN A 15 -0.26 24.80 -10.23
N HIS A 16 0.00 25.76 -9.34
CA HIS A 16 0.35 25.46 -7.96
C HIS A 16 -0.86 25.02 -7.12
N GLY A 17 -2.07 25.48 -7.49
CA GLY A 17 -3.32 25.05 -6.88
C GLY A 17 -3.64 23.57 -7.17
N ASP A 18 -3.56 23.17 -8.43
CA ASP A 18 -3.81 21.79 -8.86
C ASP A 18 -2.76 20.83 -8.31
N GLU A 19 -1.47 21.17 -8.40
CA GLU A 19 -0.39 20.35 -7.82
C GLU A 19 -0.55 20.16 -6.31
N ARG A 20 -1.03 21.20 -5.60
CA ARG A 20 -1.29 21.12 -4.16
C ARG A 20 -2.50 20.25 -3.83
N ILE A 21 -3.56 20.29 -4.65
CA ILE A 21 -4.74 19.44 -4.47
C ILE A 21 -4.37 17.97 -4.74
N THR A 22 -3.64 17.69 -5.81
CA THR A 22 -3.15 16.34 -6.13
C THR A 22 -2.22 15.81 -5.02
N TYR A 23 -1.30 16.65 -4.53
CA TYR A 23 -0.41 16.27 -3.44
C TYR A 23 -1.16 16.03 -2.11
N LEU A 24 -2.20 16.81 -1.82
CA LEU A 24 -3.03 16.61 -0.63
C LEU A 24 -3.86 15.33 -0.72
N ASP A 25 -4.36 15.00 -1.91
CA ASP A 25 -5.14 13.79 -2.16
C ASP A 25 -4.26 12.53 -2.08
N GLU A 26 -3.08 12.55 -2.69
CA GLU A 26 -2.06 11.51 -2.54
C GLU A 26 -1.64 11.32 -1.08
N ARG A 27 -1.52 12.42 -0.32
CA ARG A 27 -1.18 12.39 1.10
C ARG A 27 -2.31 11.86 1.96
N SER A 28 -3.57 12.17 1.64
CA SER A 28 -4.77 11.67 2.32
C SER A 28 -4.98 10.16 2.09
N SER A 29 -4.84 9.71 0.85
CA SER A 29 -4.92 8.29 0.47
C SER A 29 -3.80 7.47 1.11
N SER A 30 -2.57 8.00 1.10
CA SER A 30 -1.41 7.40 1.79
C SER A 30 -1.60 7.33 3.31
N TRP A 31 -2.29 8.32 3.92
CA TRP A 31 -2.56 8.32 5.35
C TRP A 31 -3.61 7.27 5.74
N SER A 32 -4.72 7.22 5.01
CA SER A 32 -5.79 6.24 5.24
C SER A 32 -5.26 4.81 5.09
N PHE A 33 -4.43 4.58 4.07
CA PHE A 33 -3.74 3.30 3.89
C PHE A 33 -2.88 2.95 5.10
N ARG A 34 -2.03 3.86 5.58
CA ARG A 34 -1.18 3.62 6.78
C ARG A 34 -2.00 3.27 8.02
N VAL A 35 -3.12 3.95 8.24
CA VAL A 35 -4.00 3.68 9.37
C VAL A 35 -4.57 2.25 9.28
N ILE A 36 -5.14 1.88 8.13
CA ILE A 36 -5.68 0.53 7.91
C ILE A 36 -4.61 -0.54 8.13
N MET A 37 -3.41 -0.36 7.57
CA MET A 37 -2.34 -1.33 7.71
C MET A 37 -1.83 -1.43 9.15
N SER A 38 -1.75 -0.32 9.88
CA SER A 38 -1.34 -0.33 11.29
C SER A 38 -2.32 -1.14 12.16
N VAL A 39 -3.63 -1.03 11.91
CA VAL A 39 -4.64 -1.84 12.60
C VAL A 39 -4.48 -3.32 12.26
N LEU A 40 -4.24 -3.66 10.99
CA LEU A 40 -4.02 -5.04 10.54
C LEU A 40 -2.75 -5.66 11.15
N ILE A 41 -1.67 -4.90 11.28
CA ILE A 41 -0.44 -5.35 11.93
C ILE A 41 -0.68 -5.60 13.43
N VAL A 42 -1.40 -4.72 14.12
CA VAL A 42 -1.76 -4.93 15.53
C VAL A 42 -2.61 -6.19 15.69
N TYR A 43 -3.58 -6.40 14.79
CA TYR A 43 -4.38 -7.62 14.77
C TYR A 43 -3.50 -8.87 14.58
N ASP A 44 -2.56 -8.85 13.64
CA ASP A 44 -1.61 -9.95 13.41
C ASP A 44 -0.78 -10.27 14.66
N VAL A 45 -0.27 -9.24 15.35
CA VAL A 45 0.52 -9.41 16.58
C VAL A 45 -0.32 -10.01 17.70
N VAL A 46 -1.55 -9.53 17.89
CA VAL A 46 -2.47 -10.06 18.91
C VAL A 46 -2.81 -11.52 18.63
N VAL A 47 -3.11 -11.85 17.37
CA VAL A 47 -3.38 -13.22 16.93
C VAL A 47 -2.16 -14.12 17.17
N TRP A 48 -0.97 -13.65 16.86
CA TRP A 48 0.26 -14.41 17.07
C TRP A 48 0.51 -14.71 18.56
N LEU A 49 0.21 -13.76 19.46
CA LEU A 49 0.38 -13.92 20.91
C LEU A 49 -0.64 -14.87 21.56
N ILE A 50 -1.89 -14.84 21.09
CA ILE A 50 -2.97 -15.71 21.61
C ILE A 50 -2.87 -17.13 21.03
N GLY A 51 -2.08 -17.29 19.97
CA GLY A 51 -1.98 -18.50 19.17
C GLY A 51 -2.79 -18.33 17.89
N PRO A 52 -2.19 -18.54 16.70
CA PRO A 52 -2.89 -18.29 15.45
C PRO A 52 -4.10 -19.22 15.37
N PRO A 53 -5.31 -18.69 15.13
CA PRO A 53 -6.38 -19.52 14.62
C PRO A 53 -5.89 -19.96 13.25
N TYR A 54 -5.44 -21.22 13.13
CA TYR A 54 -5.06 -21.88 11.88
C TYR A 54 -6.28 -22.03 10.97
N THR A 55 -6.85 -20.88 10.60
CA THR A 55 -8.07 -20.72 9.84
C THR A 55 -7.70 -20.02 8.56
N ASP A 56 -8.25 -20.50 7.44
CA ASP A 56 -7.94 -19.94 6.13
C ASP A 56 -8.21 -18.43 6.07
N ARG A 57 -9.24 -17.95 6.80
CA ARG A 57 -9.60 -16.54 6.90
C ARG A 57 -8.46 -15.67 7.44
N TYR A 58 -7.73 -16.16 8.45
CA TYR A 58 -6.57 -15.46 8.99
C TYR A 58 -5.46 -15.36 7.95
N TYR A 59 -5.13 -16.48 7.29
CA TYR A 59 -4.11 -16.51 6.23
C TYR A 59 -4.45 -15.58 5.06
N TYR A 60 -5.72 -15.48 4.68
CA TYR A 60 -6.18 -14.52 3.66
C TYR A 60 -5.97 -13.07 4.10
N LEU A 61 -6.42 -12.71 5.31
CA LEU A 61 -6.30 -11.35 5.81
C LEU A 61 -4.84 -10.94 6.00
N HIS A 62 -4.03 -11.82 6.58
CA HIS A 62 -2.59 -11.63 6.74
C HIS A 62 -1.91 -11.43 5.38
N SER A 63 -2.18 -12.30 4.41
CA SER A 63 -1.57 -12.20 3.08
C SER A 63 -2.00 -10.95 2.32
N PHE A 64 -3.25 -10.53 2.48
CA PHE A 64 -3.74 -9.27 1.91
C PHE A 64 -2.99 -8.07 2.51
N ALA A 65 -2.74 -8.07 3.83
CA ALA A 65 -1.93 -7.04 4.48
C ALA A 65 -0.48 -7.06 3.96
N GLN A 66 0.13 -8.24 3.77
CA GLN A 66 1.49 -8.34 3.23
C GLN A 66 1.58 -7.76 1.79
N ILE A 67 0.60 -8.07 0.93
CA ILE A 67 0.53 -7.54 -0.44
C ILE A 67 0.32 -6.02 -0.44
N GLY A 68 -0.58 -5.51 0.41
CA GLY A 68 -0.77 -4.07 0.56
C GLY A 68 0.54 -3.38 0.94
N MET A 69 1.27 -3.90 1.94
CA MET A 69 2.55 -3.34 2.35
C MET A 69 3.61 -3.41 1.26
N PHE A 70 3.62 -4.50 0.47
CA PHE A 70 4.49 -4.62 -0.69
C PHE A 70 4.23 -3.51 -1.71
N LEU A 71 2.98 -3.35 -2.15
CA LEU A 71 2.61 -2.34 -3.15
C LEU A 71 2.88 -0.92 -2.64
N TYR A 72 2.60 -0.66 -1.37
CA TYR A 72 2.88 0.63 -0.75
C TYR A 72 4.36 0.96 -0.78
N ASN A 73 5.22 0.03 -0.33
CA ASN A 73 6.66 0.24 -0.32
C ASN A 73 7.25 0.29 -1.73
N LEU A 74 6.65 -0.44 -2.69
CA LEU A 74 7.04 -0.40 -4.09
C LEU A 74 6.74 0.97 -4.71
N ALA A 75 5.53 1.49 -4.49
CA ALA A 75 5.15 2.83 -4.93
C ALA A 75 6.04 3.89 -4.27
N GLN A 76 6.23 3.81 -2.95
CA GLN A 76 7.12 4.73 -2.24
C GLN A 76 8.57 4.64 -2.73
N PHE A 77 9.07 3.46 -3.07
CA PHE A 77 10.40 3.29 -3.65
C PHE A 77 10.49 3.90 -5.06
N TYR A 78 9.47 3.71 -5.90
CA TYR A 78 9.43 4.28 -7.24
C TYR A 78 9.55 5.81 -7.22
N TYR A 79 8.79 6.47 -6.33
CA TYR A 79 8.77 7.94 -6.22
C TYR A 79 9.94 8.51 -5.43
N THR A 80 10.30 7.94 -4.28
CA THR A 80 11.28 8.55 -3.37
C THR A 80 12.69 7.96 -3.50
N ARG A 81 12.85 6.82 -4.18
CA ARG A 81 14.11 6.08 -4.39
C ARG A 81 14.90 5.78 -3.10
N LYS A 82 14.25 5.81 -1.94
CA LYS A 82 14.87 5.51 -0.65
C LYS A 82 15.20 4.02 -0.52
N LYS A 83 16.45 3.70 -0.18
CA LYS A 83 16.94 2.32 0.02
C LYS A 83 16.19 1.54 1.10
N SER A 84 15.68 2.21 2.13
CA SER A 84 14.86 1.58 3.18
C SER A 84 13.59 0.93 2.60
N ASN A 85 12.93 1.60 1.65
CA ASN A 85 11.71 1.10 1.05
C ASN A 85 12.00 -0.14 0.18
N PHE A 86 13.17 -0.18 -0.48
CA PHE A 86 13.60 -1.35 -1.24
C PHE A 86 13.78 -2.59 -0.37
N PHE A 87 14.35 -2.44 0.84
CA PHE A 87 14.45 -3.53 1.80
C PHE A 87 13.07 -4.09 2.18
N PHE A 88 12.10 -3.22 2.47
CA PHE A 88 10.73 -3.64 2.75
C PHE A 88 10.03 -4.26 1.54
N VAL A 89 10.27 -3.76 0.33
CA VAL A 89 9.78 -4.38 -0.92
C VAL A 89 10.23 -5.83 -1.03
N ILE A 90 11.49 -6.14 -0.69
CA ILE A 90 11.97 -7.53 -0.72
C ILE A 90 11.24 -8.38 0.33
N ILE A 91 11.15 -7.92 1.59
CA ILE A 91 10.52 -8.67 2.68
C ILE A 91 9.05 -8.99 2.37
N PHE A 92 8.28 -7.95 2.02
CA PHE A 92 6.86 -8.11 1.73
C PHE A 92 6.63 -8.80 0.38
N GLY A 93 7.54 -8.63 -0.57
CA GLY A 93 7.49 -9.25 -1.89
C GLY A 93 7.62 -10.77 -1.87
N VAL A 94 8.51 -11.31 -1.03
CA VAL A 94 8.64 -12.77 -0.86
C VAL A 94 7.33 -13.39 -0.35
N ASN A 95 6.70 -12.75 0.64
CA ASN A 95 5.41 -13.20 1.17
C ASN A 95 4.28 -13.08 0.13
N ALA A 96 4.26 -12.01 -0.66
CA ALA A 96 3.29 -11.85 -1.74
C ALA A 96 3.44 -12.92 -2.83
N VAL A 97 4.67 -13.26 -3.24
CA VAL A 97 4.94 -14.33 -4.21
C VAL A 97 4.54 -15.69 -3.65
N TYR A 98 4.85 -15.96 -2.38
CA TYR A 98 4.43 -17.19 -1.71
C TYR A 98 2.90 -17.33 -1.68
N PHE A 99 2.18 -16.26 -1.35
CA PHE A 99 0.72 -16.27 -1.35
C PHE A 99 0.13 -16.44 -2.76
N LEU A 100 0.67 -15.75 -3.77
CA LEU A 100 0.23 -15.93 -5.16
C LEU A 100 0.48 -17.35 -5.65
N TYR A 101 1.63 -17.92 -5.31
CA TYR A 101 1.92 -19.33 -5.58
C TYR A 101 0.89 -20.24 -4.91
N TRP A 102 0.64 -20.07 -3.60
CA TRP A 102 -0.38 -20.81 -2.86
C TRP A 102 -1.78 -20.70 -3.47
N LEU A 103 -2.14 -19.51 -3.97
CA LEU A 103 -3.42 -19.24 -4.62
C LEU A 103 -3.53 -19.96 -5.97
N VAL A 104 -2.43 -19.99 -6.75
CA VAL A 104 -2.39 -20.63 -8.08
C VAL A 104 -2.25 -22.15 -8.01
N THR A 105 -1.42 -22.68 -7.11
CA THR A 105 -1.14 -24.14 -7.04
C THR A 105 -2.19 -24.94 -6.29
N GLY A 106 -3.25 -24.30 -5.80
CA GLY A 106 -4.47 -25.03 -5.48
C GLY A 106 -4.41 -25.91 -4.22
N THR A 107 -3.69 -25.50 -3.18
CA THR A 107 -4.08 -25.91 -1.81
C THR A 107 -5.52 -25.48 -1.47
N PHE A 108 -6.13 -24.62 -2.30
CA PHE A 108 -7.56 -24.29 -2.31
C PHE A 108 -8.46 -25.33 -3.03
N LEU A 109 -7.96 -26.08 -4.01
CA LEU A 109 -8.76 -27.10 -4.73
C LEU A 109 -8.82 -28.45 -3.99
N CYS A 110 -7.91 -28.71 -3.06
CA CYS A 110 -7.88 -29.98 -2.31
C CYS A 110 -8.58 -29.94 -0.94
N VAL A 111 -8.95 -28.77 -0.40
CA VAL A 111 -9.58 -28.65 0.93
C VAL A 111 -11.11 -28.49 0.84
N VAL A 112 -11.66 -28.25 -0.36
CA VAL A 112 -13.12 -28.17 -0.60
C VAL A 112 -13.69 -29.47 -1.18
N ARG A 113 -13.12 -30.64 -0.81
CA ARG A 113 -13.69 -31.94 -1.19
C ARG A 113 -13.88 -32.85 0.00
#